data_AF-A0A1I6ZUN9-F1
#
_entry.id   AF-A0A1I6ZUN9-F1
#
_cell.length_a   1.000
_cell.length_b   1.000
_cell.length_c   1.000
_cell.angle_alpha   90.00
_cell.angle_beta   90.00
_cell.angle_gamma   90.00
#
_symmetry.space_group_name_H-M   'P 1'
#
loop_
_entity.id
_entity.type
_entity.pdbx_description
1 polymer ?
#
loop_
_entity_poly.entity_id
_entity_poly.type
_entity_poly.pdbx_seq_one_letter_code
_entity_poly.pdbx_strand_id
1 'polypeptide(L)'
;MEKREKEEEYIRKFITELGTESPSKGFHKSVLSKLNPGTSRSIYRPVISPFMWKLIGGAIATLVISVLLFVPNDNQNPLINQIPEFSLPEVAVSLPKIALPVIDISPIVLQSLVVFTLMAFLMVVTKIRKWRILG
;
A
#
# COMPACT_ATOMS: atom_id res chain seq x y z
N MET A 1 38.88 -56.64 24.02
CA MET A 1 37.56 -56.23 24.54
C MET A 1 37.67 -55.26 25.71
N GLU A 2 38.67 -55.43 26.60
CA GLU A 2 38.92 -54.60 27.80
C GLU A 2 39.07 -53.06 27.59
N LYS A 3 39.51 -52.59 26.41
CA LYS A 3 39.65 -51.13 26.16
C LYS A 3 38.31 -50.38 26.06
N ARG A 4 37.26 -51.04 25.56
CA ARG A 4 35.95 -50.40 25.35
C ARG A 4 35.17 -50.22 26.65
N GLU A 5 35.30 -51.18 27.56
CA GLU A 5 34.65 -51.11 28.88
C GLU A 5 35.18 -49.93 29.69
N LYS A 6 36.50 -49.65 29.63
CA LYS A 6 37.10 -48.48 30.27
C LYS A 6 36.58 -47.18 29.69
N GLU A 7 36.42 -47.08 28.36
CA GLU A 7 35.89 -45.88 27.70
C GLU A 7 34.42 -45.61 28.08
N GLU A 8 33.59 -46.66 28.13
CA GLU A 8 32.19 -46.54 28.58
C GLU A 8 32.08 -46.10 30.04
N GLU A 9 32.99 -46.58 30.90
CA GLU A 9 33.04 -46.20 32.31
C GLU A 9 33.45 -44.72 32.49
N TYR A 10 34.38 -44.23 31.67
CA TYR A 10 34.74 -42.80 31.63
C TYR A 10 33.57 -41.92 31.17
N ILE A 11 32.87 -42.33 30.10
CA ILE A 11 31.71 -41.58 29.58
C ILE A 11 30.60 -41.54 30.63
N ARG A 12 30.34 -42.67 31.29
CA ARG A 12 29.32 -42.76 32.36
C ARG A 12 29.68 -41.88 33.54
N LYS A 13 30.94 -41.85 33.95
CA LYS A 13 31.44 -40.98 35.03
C LYS A 13 31.31 -39.51 34.65
N PHE A 14 31.68 -39.14 33.43
CA PHE A 14 31.57 -37.78 32.90
C PHE A 14 30.12 -37.28 32.83
N ILE A 15 29.18 -38.13 32.37
CA ILE A 15 27.75 -37.81 32.35
C ILE A 15 27.19 -37.67 33.77
N THR A 16 27.67 -38.46 34.73
CA THR A 16 27.20 -38.41 36.11
C THR A 16 27.76 -37.19 36.86
N GLU A 17 29.01 -36.82 36.59
CA GLU A 17 29.67 -35.62 37.14
C GLU A 17 29.08 -34.33 36.57
N LEU A 18 28.71 -34.30 35.29
CA LEU A 18 28.03 -33.15 34.68
C LEU A 18 26.51 -33.13 34.90
N GLY A 19 25.91 -34.29 35.19
CA GLY A 19 24.46 -34.48 35.34
C GLY A 19 23.93 -34.32 36.77
N THR A 20 24.78 -34.02 37.75
CA THR A 20 24.41 -33.90 39.17
C THR A 20 24.00 -32.50 39.59
N GLU A 21 24.22 -31.48 38.75
CA GLU A 21 23.57 -30.19 38.93
C GLU A 21 22.17 -30.26 38.36
N SER A 22 21.20 -30.59 39.21
CA SER A 22 19.78 -30.48 38.89
C SER A 22 19.55 -29.15 38.16
N PRO A 23 18.90 -29.15 36.97
CA PRO A 23 18.66 -27.92 36.25
C PRO A 23 18.01 -26.92 37.22
N SER A 24 18.60 -25.73 37.33
CA SER A 24 18.13 -24.74 38.30
C SER A 24 16.62 -24.58 38.17
N LYS A 25 15.90 -24.31 39.27
CA LYS A 25 14.42 -24.19 39.26
C LYS A 25 13.90 -23.19 38.21
N GLY A 26 14.76 -22.34 37.65
CA GLY A 26 14.46 -21.40 36.56
C GLY A 26 14.95 -21.82 35.16
N PHE A 27 15.64 -22.94 34.98
CA PHE A 27 16.19 -23.37 33.68
C PHE A 27 15.11 -23.48 32.62
N HIS A 28 14.01 -24.17 32.92
CA HIS A 28 12.86 -24.31 32.03
C HIS A 28 12.26 -22.95 31.65
N LYS A 29 12.21 -22.00 32.59
CA LYS A 29 11.74 -20.63 32.35
C LYS A 29 12.71 -19.85 31.45
N SER A 30 14.03 -20.05 31.63
CA SER A 30 15.06 -19.41 30.81
C SER A 30 15.05 -19.95 29.37
N VAL A 31 14.86 -21.26 29.20
CA VAL A 31 14.78 -21.91 27.90
C VAL A 31 13.49 -21.48 27.19
N LEU A 32 12.35 -21.53 27.89
CA LEU A 32 11.07 -21.04 27.34
C LEU A 32 11.12 -19.55 26.98
N SER A 33 11.80 -18.71 27.77
CA SER A 33 11.93 -17.27 27.46
C SER A 33 12.79 -17.00 26.22
N LYS A 34 13.75 -17.88 25.90
CA LYS A 34 14.56 -17.79 24.69
C LYS A 34 13.86 -18.40 23.47
N LEU A 35 13.04 -19.43 23.67
CA LEU A 35 12.25 -20.08 22.62
C LEU A 35 10.97 -19.32 22.26
N ASN A 36 10.47 -18.48 23.18
CA ASN A 36 9.31 -17.65 22.96
C ASN A 36 9.75 -16.18 22.89
N PRO A 37 10.44 -15.74 21.81
CA PRO A 37 10.67 -14.32 21.58
C PRO A 37 9.29 -13.69 21.47
N GLY A 38 8.84 -13.09 22.59
CA GLY A 38 7.43 -12.79 22.85
C GLY A 38 6.76 -12.29 21.59
N THR A 39 5.77 -13.06 21.11
CA THR A 39 4.93 -12.83 19.92
C THR A 39 5.30 -11.51 19.27
N SER A 40 6.27 -11.56 18.34
CA SER A 40 6.74 -10.39 17.61
C SER A 40 5.49 -9.70 17.09
N ARG A 41 5.10 -8.64 17.80
CA ARG A 41 3.87 -7.92 17.54
C ARG A 41 4.13 -7.34 16.17
N SER A 42 3.58 -7.94 15.12
CA SER A 42 3.90 -7.54 13.76
C SER A 42 3.46 -6.09 13.63
N ILE A 43 4.43 -5.18 13.77
CA ILE A 43 4.16 -3.75 13.73
C ILE A 43 3.67 -3.52 12.30
N TYR A 44 2.39 -3.20 12.17
CA TYR A 44 1.79 -2.93 10.89
C TYR A 44 2.60 -1.81 10.22
N ARG A 45 3.35 -2.19 9.19
CA ARG A 45 4.02 -1.22 8.33
C ARG A 45 3.06 -0.94 7.18
N PRO A 46 2.53 0.29 7.08
CA PRO A 46 1.64 0.62 5.98
C PRO A 46 2.40 0.42 4.67
N VAL A 47 1.82 -0.41 3.80
CA VAL A 47 2.39 -0.73 2.47
C VAL A 47 2.54 0.53 1.60
N ILE A 48 1.75 1.55 1.91
CA ILE A 48 1.69 2.81 1.17
C ILE A 48 2.02 3.95 2.13
N SER A 49 3.04 4.74 1.79
CA SER A 49 3.40 5.93 2.56
C SER A 49 2.25 6.96 2.50
N PRO A 50 2.08 7.80 3.53
CA PRO A 50 1.05 8.84 3.52
C PRO A 50 1.24 9.84 2.36
N PHE A 51 2.47 9.99 1.86
CA PHE A 51 2.76 10.80 0.68
C PHE A 51 2.18 10.18 -0.61
N MET A 52 2.26 8.86 -0.76
CA MET A 52 1.71 8.18 -1.94
C MET A 52 0.18 8.30 -2.00
N TRP A 53 -0.49 8.27 -0.85
CA TRP A 53 -1.93 8.52 -0.79
C TRP A 53 -2.33 9.92 -1.28
N LYS A 54 -1.53 10.94 -0.95
CA LYS A 54 -1.75 12.30 -1.46
C LYS A 54 -1.52 12.39 -2.96
N LEU A 55 -0.54 11.66 -3.49
CA LEU A 55 -0.27 11.59 -4.93
C LEU A 55 -1.39 10.91 -5.69
N ILE A 56 -1.89 9.77 -5.19
CA ILE A 56 -3.03 9.05 -5.78
C ILE A 56 -4.29 9.93 -5.73
N GLY A 57 -4.58 10.52 -4.57
CA GLY A 57 -5.72 11.42 -4.40
C GLY A 57 -5.62 12.64 -5.33
N GLY A 58 -4.43 13.24 -5.43
CA GLY A 58 -4.16 14.36 -6.33
C GLY A 58 -4.33 14.01 -7.81
N ALA A 59 -3.86 12.84 -8.23
CA ALA A 59 -4.02 12.35 -9.60
C ALA A 59 -5.48 12.08 -9.95
N ILE A 60 -6.23 11.46 -9.04
CA ILE A 60 -7.68 11.23 -9.23
C ILE A 60 -8.41 12.57 -9.25
N ALA A 61 -8.13 13.48 -8.32
CA ALA A 61 -8.76 14.78 -8.26
C ALA A 61 -8.47 15.62 -9.52
N THR A 62 -7.23 15.64 -10.01
CA THR A 62 -6.89 16.34 -11.26
C THR A 62 -7.57 15.72 -12.46
N LEU A 63 -7.69 14.40 -12.53
CA LEU A 63 -8.43 13.72 -13.59
C LEU A 63 -9.93 14.08 -13.54
N VAL A 64 -10.54 14.00 -12.37
CA VAL A 64 -11.96 14.36 -12.19
C VAL A 64 -12.20 15.82 -12.54
N ILE A 65 -11.37 16.75 -12.05
CA ILE A 65 -11.46 18.18 -12.35
C ILE A 65 -11.28 18.42 -13.85
N SER A 66 -10.32 17.74 -14.49
CA SER A 66 -10.11 17.83 -15.94
C SER A 66 -11.36 17.38 -16.71
N VAL A 67 -11.94 16.24 -16.34
CA VAL A 67 -13.19 15.75 -16.95
C VAL A 67 -14.33 16.73 -16.69
N LEU A 68 -14.47 17.26 -15.48
CA LEU A 68 -15.58 18.15 -15.14
C LEU A 68 -15.50 19.53 -15.82
N LEU A 69 -14.28 20.03 -16.06
CA LEU A 69 -14.05 21.32 -16.72
C LEU A 69 -14.02 21.21 -18.24
N PHE A 70 -13.63 20.05 -18.79
CA PHE A 70 -13.34 19.90 -20.22
C PHE A 70 -14.16 18.85 -20.95
N VAL A 71 -15.08 18.12 -20.30
CA VAL A 71 -16.08 17.36 -21.02
C VAL A 71 -17.08 18.35 -21.63
N PRO A 72 -17.15 18.46 -22.97
CA PRO A 72 -18.20 19.23 -23.61
C PRO A 72 -19.53 18.57 -23.23
N ASN A 73 -20.48 19.35 -22.72
CA ASN A 73 -21.86 18.89 -22.54
C ASN A 73 -22.54 18.81 -23.92
N ASP A 74 -22.02 17.93 -24.77
CA ASP A 74 -22.62 17.65 -26.06
C ASP A 74 -23.69 16.60 -25.81
N ASN A 75 -24.95 17.05 -25.74
CA ASN A 75 -26.17 16.26 -25.62
C ASN A 75 -26.43 15.35 -26.86
N GLN A 76 -25.37 14.89 -27.52
CA GLN A 76 -25.41 14.13 -28.76
C GLN A 76 -25.13 12.64 -28.55
N ASN A 77 -25.19 12.15 -27.31
CA ASN A 77 -25.12 10.71 -27.04
C ASN A 77 -26.54 10.11 -27.10
N PRO A 78 -26.91 9.38 -28.17
CA PRO A 78 -28.27 8.87 -28.36
C PRO A 78 -28.68 7.83 -27.29
N LEU A 79 -27.72 7.30 -26.53
CA LEU A 79 -27.94 6.36 -25.44
C LEU A 79 -28.41 7.03 -24.14
N ILE A 80 -28.11 8.32 -23.93
CA ILE A 80 -28.51 9.06 -22.71
C ILE A 80 -29.92 9.68 -22.88
N ASN A 81 -30.30 9.99 -24.13
CA ASN A 81 -31.62 10.54 -24.48
C ASN A 81 -32.80 9.57 -24.30
N GLN A 82 -32.54 8.31 -23.92
CA GLN A 82 -33.58 7.32 -23.61
C GLN A 82 -33.91 7.23 -22.12
N ILE A 83 -33.19 7.96 -21.26
CA ILE A 83 -33.50 8.00 -19.83
C ILE A 83 -34.61 9.04 -19.64
N PRO A 84 -35.81 8.65 -19.18
CA PRO A 84 -36.90 9.59 -18.97
C PRO A 84 -36.46 10.64 -17.93
N GLU A 85 -36.59 11.91 -18.28
CA GLU A 85 -36.29 13.04 -17.40
C GLU A 85 -37.12 12.91 -16.11
N PHE A 86 -36.47 12.53 -15.03
CA PHE A 86 -37.07 12.56 -13.70
C PHE A 86 -37.11 14.03 -13.26
N SER A 87 -38.29 14.63 -13.31
CA SER A 87 -38.52 16.00 -12.86
C SER A 87 -38.38 16.08 -11.35
N LEU A 88 -37.16 16.37 -10.90
CA LEU A 88 -36.90 16.74 -9.52
C LEU A 88 -37.56 18.12 -9.25
N PRO A 89 -38.32 18.28 -8.16
CA PRO A 89 -38.92 19.57 -7.82
C PRO A 89 -37.80 20.60 -7.61
N GLU A 90 -37.91 21.74 -8.30
CA GLU A 90 -36.99 22.87 -8.22
C GLU A 90 -36.94 23.41 -6.77
N VAL A 91 -36.00 22.90 -5.98
CA VAL A 91 -35.60 23.58 -4.74
C VAL A 91 -34.78 24.79 -5.18
N ALA A 92 -35.42 25.96 -5.18
CA ALA A 92 -34.83 27.24 -5.54
C ALA A 92 -33.73 27.66 -4.54
N VAL A 93 -32.58 27.00 -4.59
CA VAL A 93 -31.34 27.54 -4.05
C VAL A 93 -30.75 28.41 -5.14
N SER A 94 -31.03 29.70 -5.09
CA SER A 94 -30.46 30.70 -5.99
C SER A 94 -28.96 30.85 -5.70
N LEU A 95 -28.14 29.91 -6.17
CA LEU A 95 -26.70 30.12 -6.24
C LEU A 95 -26.43 31.21 -7.30
N PRO A 96 -25.53 32.17 -7.03
CA PRO A 96 -25.14 33.14 -8.04
C PRO A 96 -24.61 32.39 -9.27
N LYS A 97 -25.26 32.60 -10.42
CA LYS A 97 -24.78 32.12 -11.72
C LYS A 97 -23.47 32.84 -12.03
N ILE A 98 -22.37 32.27 -11.56
CA ILE A 98 -21.03 32.62 -12.02
C ILE A 98 -20.97 32.10 -13.45
N ALA A 99 -21.20 32.98 -14.42
CA ALA A 99 -20.98 32.69 -15.82
C ALA A 99 -19.47 32.50 -16.01
N LEU A 100 -19.01 31.26 -15.87
CA LEU A 100 -17.65 30.91 -16.23
C LEU A 100 -17.53 31.08 -17.75
N PRO A 101 -16.54 31.84 -18.25
CA PRO A 101 -16.33 31.95 -19.68
C PRO A 101 -16.09 30.55 -20.23
N VAL A 102 -16.80 30.19 -21.31
CA VAL A 102 -16.59 28.92 -21.99
C VAL A 102 -15.21 29.00 -22.62
N ILE A 103 -14.24 28.32 -22.00
CA ILE A 103 -12.88 28.24 -22.53
C ILE A 103 -12.93 27.19 -23.63
N ASP A 104 -13.00 27.64 -24.88
CA ASP A 104 -12.86 26.77 -26.05
C ASP A 104 -11.41 26.28 -26.12
N ILE A 105 -11.13 25.17 -25.46
CA ILE A 105 -9.83 24.53 -25.51
C ILE A 105 -9.70 23.79 -26.83
N SER A 106 -8.71 24.19 -27.62
CA SER A 106 -8.36 23.49 -28.85
C SER A 106 -8.12 21.99 -28.57
N PRO A 107 -8.63 21.08 -29.41
CA PRO A 107 -8.39 19.64 -29.27
C PRO A 107 -6.90 19.27 -29.16
N ILE A 108 -6.01 20.06 -29.79
CA ILE A 108 -4.55 19.89 -29.68
C ILE A 108 -4.07 20.08 -28.23
N VAL A 109 -4.62 21.08 -27.53
CA VAL A 109 -4.24 21.38 -26.14
C VAL A 109 -4.70 20.25 -25.22
N LEU A 110 -5.92 19.74 -25.44
CA LEU A 110 -6.41 18.59 -24.69
C LEU A 110 -5.57 17.32 -24.91
N GLN A 111 -5.25 17.02 -26.18
CA GLN A 111 -4.40 15.87 -26.52
C GLN A 111 -2.99 15.98 -25.90
N SER A 112 -2.37 17.16 -25.98
CA SER A 112 -1.05 17.39 -25.40
C SER A 112 -1.06 17.27 -23.87
N LEU A 113 -2.12 17.73 -23.20
CA LEU A 113 -2.30 17.59 -21.76
C LEU A 113 -2.39 16.11 -21.33
N VAL A 114 -3.15 15.30 -22.07
CA VAL A 114 -3.31 13.86 -21.80
C VAL A 114 -1.99 13.12 -21.99
N VAL A 115 -1.29 13.39 -23.10
CA VAL A 115 0.02 12.78 -23.37
C VAL A 115 1.02 13.18 -22.29
N PHE A 116 1.02 14.45 -21.89
CA PHE A 116 1.91 14.95 -20.83
C PHE A 116 1.65 14.28 -19.47
N THR A 117 0.38 14.14 -19.07
CA THR A 117 0.03 13.43 -17.81
C THR A 117 0.43 11.97 -17.86
N LEU A 118 0.22 11.28 -18.99
CA LEU A 118 0.65 9.90 -19.18
C LEU A 118 2.18 9.76 -19.05
N MET A 119 2.93 10.65 -19.70
CA MET A 119 4.40 10.67 -19.67
C MET A 119 4.92 10.92 -18.26
N ALA A 120 4.36 11.90 -17.56
CA ALA A 120 4.68 12.21 -16.17
C ALA A 120 4.40 11.00 -15.26
N PHE A 121 3.27 10.32 -15.44
CA PHE A 121 2.93 9.11 -14.69
C PHE A 121 3.93 7.98 -14.93
N LEU A 122 4.27 7.69 -16.19
CA LEU A 122 5.28 6.67 -16.54
C LEU A 122 6.65 7.00 -15.94
N MET A 123 7.05 8.27 -15.94
CA MET A 123 8.30 8.72 -15.33
C MET A 123 8.33 8.46 -13.81
N VAL A 124 7.22 8.72 -13.12
CA VAL A 124 7.10 8.44 -11.68
C VAL A 124 7.15 6.93 -11.42
N VAL A 125 6.41 6.12 -12.19
CA VAL A 125 6.40 4.65 -12.05
C VAL A 125 7.79 4.05 -12.27
N THR A 126 8.51 4.50 -13.30
CA THR A 126 9.87 4.00 -13.61
C THR A 126 10.88 4.40 -12.54
N LYS A 127 10.82 5.63 -12.01
CA LYS A 127 11.62 6.07 -10.86
C LYS A 127 11.39 5.21 -9.62
N ILE A 128 10.13 4.91 -9.30
CA ILE A 128 9.76 4.06 -8.15
C ILE A 128 10.24 2.62 -8.35
N ARG A 129 10.11 2.06 -9.56
CA ARG A 129 10.64 0.72 -9.88
C ARG A 129 12.16 0.67 -9.69
N LYS A 130 12.89 1.69 -10.13
CA LYS A 130 14.36 1.76 -9.98
C LYS A 130 14.78 1.80 -8.50
N TRP A 131 14.06 2.53 -7.66
CA TRP A 131 14.32 2.58 -6.21
C TRP A 131 14.09 1.24 -5.50
N ARG A 132 13.12 0.45 -5.95
CA ARG A 132 12.79 -0.87 -5.36
C ARG A 132 13.78 -1.98 -5.73
N ILE A 133 14.65 -1.76 -6.72
CA ILE A 133 15.64 -2.75 -7.18
C ILE A 133 17.01 -2.51 -6.51
N LEU A 134 17.23 -1.33 -5.94
CA LEU A 134 18.52 -0.92 -5.34
C LEU A 134 18.56 -0.98 -3.81
N GLY A 135 17.46 -1.30 -3.13
CA GLY A 135 17.39 -1.41 -1.67
C GLY A 135 16.75 -2.73 -1.26
#